data_AF-A0A6I4M364-F1
#
_entry.id   AF-A0A6I4M364-F1
#
_cell.length_a   1.000
_cell.length_b   1.000
_cell.length_c   1.000
_cell.angle_alpha   90.00
_cell.angle_beta   90.00
_cell.angle_gamma   90.00
#
_symmetry.space_group_name_H-M   'P 1'
#
loop_
_entity.id
_entity.type
_entity.pdbx_description
1 polymer ?
#
loop_
_entity_poly.entity_id
_entity_poly.type
_entity_poly.pdbx_seq_one_letter_code
_entity_poly.pdbx_strand_id
1 'polypeptide(L)'
;MAGVDAVASGPLDPALAELVRIRVSQINGCAMCLSLHTRAALAAGEEHDRLRALASWRASPLFTGPERAALELAEAMTVIAAGGVPDAVVTAAREHFDERRLAHLVWTIAAINAWNRVGIAASAPA
;
A
#
# COMPACT_ATOMS: atom_id res chain seq x y z
N MET A 1 -7.45 -19.50 22.43
CA MET A 1 -7.27 -19.84 21.00
C MET A 1 -8.53 -19.42 20.25
N ALA A 2 -8.82 -18.12 20.28
CA ALA A 2 -10.07 -17.53 19.79
C ALA A 2 -9.81 -16.85 18.45
N GLY A 3 -10.69 -17.10 17.49
CA GLY A 3 -10.94 -16.19 16.37
C GLY A 3 -9.91 -16.19 15.25
N VAL A 4 -9.65 -17.34 14.63
CA VAL A 4 -9.26 -17.38 13.22
C VAL A 4 -10.49 -17.10 12.36
N ASP A 5 -11.11 -15.94 12.59
CA ASP A 5 -12.33 -15.56 11.89
C ASP A 5 -11.97 -15.05 10.49
N ALA A 6 -12.33 -15.86 9.50
CA ALA A 6 -12.74 -15.43 8.17
C ALA A 6 -11.71 -14.60 7.37
N VAL A 7 -10.65 -15.25 6.90
CA VAL A 7 -10.09 -14.91 5.58
C VAL A 7 -11.04 -15.46 4.50
N ALA A 8 -12.23 -14.86 4.41
CA ALA A 8 -13.25 -15.21 3.43
C ALA A 8 -13.73 -13.92 2.75
N SER A 9 -13.37 -13.75 1.47
CA SER A 9 -14.00 -12.83 0.49
C SER A 9 -14.50 -11.47 1.03
N GLY A 10 -13.70 -10.42 0.86
CA GLY A 10 -14.06 -9.06 1.27
C GLY A 10 -13.05 -8.02 0.78
N PRO A 11 -13.30 -6.71 0.98
CA PRO A 11 -12.31 -5.66 0.70
C PRO A 11 -11.02 -5.90 1.50
N LEU A 12 -9.93 -5.31 1.02
CA LEU A 12 -8.64 -5.30 1.73
C LEU A 12 -8.83 -4.65 3.10
N ASP A 13 -8.09 -5.12 4.10
CA ASP A 13 -8.05 -4.49 5.42
C ASP A 13 -7.79 -2.96 5.27
N PRO A 14 -8.59 -2.10 5.93
CA PRO A 14 -8.46 -0.66 5.75
C PRO A 14 -7.10 -0.10 6.15
N ALA A 15 -6.49 -0.62 7.23
CA ALA A 15 -5.17 -0.17 7.69
C ALA A 15 -4.10 -0.52 6.65
N LEU A 16 -4.10 -1.76 6.16
CA LEU A 16 -3.21 -2.20 5.07
C LEU A 16 -3.40 -1.36 3.79
N ALA A 17 -4.64 -1.06 3.43
CA ALA A 17 -4.94 -0.25 2.26
C ALA A 17 -4.32 1.16 2.40
N GLU A 18 -4.41 1.77 3.57
CA GLU A 18 -3.78 3.08 3.82
C GLU A 18 -2.26 3.01 3.86
N LEU A 19 -1.65 1.96 4.42
CA LEU A 19 -0.19 1.77 4.34
C LEU A 19 0.31 1.74 2.88
N VAL A 20 -0.38 1.00 2.01
CA VAL A 20 -0.08 0.96 0.59
C VAL A 20 -0.19 2.35 -0.02
N ARG A 21 -1.28 3.08 0.26
CA ARG A 21 -1.50 4.43 -0.30
C ARG A 21 -0.42 5.42 0.15
N ILE A 22 -0.03 5.37 1.43
CA ILE A 22 1.04 6.20 1.97
C ILE A 22 2.36 5.84 1.30
N ARG A 23 2.70 4.54 1.20
CA ARG A 23 3.99 4.14 0.61
C ARG A 23 4.13 4.55 -0.85
N VAL A 24 3.08 4.37 -1.64
CA VAL A 24 3.05 4.84 -3.04
C VAL A 24 3.18 6.35 -3.11
N SER A 25 2.49 7.08 -2.24
CA SER A 25 2.56 8.55 -2.18
C SER A 25 3.94 9.06 -1.73
N GLN A 26 4.66 8.33 -0.88
CA GLN A 26 6.05 8.64 -0.50
C GLN A 26 6.97 8.54 -1.72
N ILE A 27 6.81 7.49 -2.53
CA ILE A 27 7.64 7.27 -3.73
C ILE A 27 7.35 8.33 -4.79
N ASN A 28 6.08 8.64 -5.02
CA ASN A 28 5.67 9.62 -6.03
C ASN A 28 5.85 11.08 -5.57
N GLY A 29 6.03 11.34 -4.27
CA GLY A 29 6.19 12.69 -3.73
C GLY A 29 4.89 13.51 -3.63
N CYS A 30 3.71 12.87 -3.51
CA CYS A 30 2.44 13.60 -3.37
C CYS A 30 2.18 14.02 -1.91
N ALA A 31 2.58 15.24 -1.51
CA ALA A 31 2.42 15.75 -0.15
C ALA A 31 0.94 15.81 0.32
N MET A 32 0.03 16.25 -0.57
CA MET A 32 -1.41 16.26 -0.29
C MET A 32 -1.93 14.85 0.03
N CYS A 33 -1.56 13.87 -0.79
CA CYS A 33 -1.98 12.48 -0.65
C CYS A 33 -1.42 11.88 0.65
N LEU A 34 -0.16 12.18 0.99
CA LEU A 34 0.45 11.76 2.26
C LEU A 34 -0.36 12.27 3.46
N SER A 35 -0.68 13.57 3.50
CA SER A 35 -1.47 14.14 4.59
C SER A 35 -2.87 13.50 4.71
N LEU A 36 -3.53 13.24 3.58
CA LEU A 36 -4.84 12.58 3.55
C LEU A 36 -4.76 11.15 4.10
N HIS A 37 -3.88 10.33 3.55
CA HIS A 37 -3.81 8.91 3.85
C HIS A 37 -3.19 8.63 5.22
N THR A 38 -2.27 9.47 5.70
CA THR A 38 -1.79 9.38 7.10
C THR A 38 -2.92 9.59 8.10
N ARG A 39 -3.82 10.57 7.87
CA ARG A 39 -4.98 10.77 8.75
C ARG A 39 -5.97 9.60 8.68
N ALA A 40 -6.21 9.08 7.48
CA ALA A 40 -7.09 7.92 7.29
C ALA A 40 -6.51 6.65 7.95
N ALA A 41 -5.20 6.41 7.85
CA ALA A 41 -4.53 5.29 8.50
C ALA A 41 -4.71 5.34 10.02
N LEU A 42 -4.44 6.51 10.63
CA LEU A 42 -4.62 6.70 12.07
C LEU A 42 -6.08 6.47 12.50
N ALA A 43 -7.05 6.95 11.70
CA ALA A 43 -8.47 6.70 11.95
C ALA A 43 -8.86 5.21 11.79
N ALA A 44 -8.13 4.45 10.97
CA ALA A 44 -8.27 3.00 10.80
C ALA A 44 -7.51 2.17 11.84
N GLY A 45 -6.84 2.81 12.81
CA GLY A 45 -6.16 2.14 13.91
C GLY A 45 -4.66 1.88 13.70
N GLU A 46 -4.03 2.46 12.67
CA GLU A 46 -2.57 2.39 12.53
C GLU A 46 -1.84 3.18 13.62
N GLU A 47 -0.59 2.77 13.87
CA GLU A 47 0.25 3.35 14.90
C GLU A 47 1.29 4.31 14.33
N HIS A 48 1.59 5.38 15.06
CA HIS A 48 2.57 6.38 14.63
C HIS A 48 3.96 5.78 14.34
N ASP A 49 4.41 4.79 15.12
CA ASP A 49 5.73 4.19 14.94
C ASP A 49 5.80 3.34 13.67
N ARG A 50 4.72 2.65 13.31
CA ARG A 50 4.60 1.94 12.04
C ARG A 50 4.60 2.91 10.85
N LEU A 51 3.86 4.01 10.95
CA LEU A 51 3.84 5.05 9.90
C LEU A 51 5.20 5.71 9.69
N ARG A 52 5.97 5.95 10.76
CA ARG A 52 7.35 6.45 10.67
C ARG A 52 8.28 5.44 10.02
N ALA A 53 8.14 4.16 10.38
CA ALA A 53 8.98 3.08 9.86
C ALA A 53 8.65 2.67 8.41
N LEU A 54 7.51 3.11 7.87
CA LEU A 54 6.99 2.67 6.57
C LEU A 54 7.93 2.96 5.39
N ALA A 55 8.64 4.09 5.39
CA ALA A 55 9.60 4.39 4.32
C ALA A 55 10.79 3.41 4.31
N SER A 56 11.06 2.77 5.45
CA SER A 56 12.12 1.79 5.69
C SER A 56 11.57 0.39 5.99
N TRP A 57 10.38 0.06 5.49
CA TRP A 57 9.64 -1.14 5.88
C TRP A 57 10.43 -2.45 5.72
N ARG A 58 11.32 -2.54 4.71
CA ARG A 58 12.17 -3.73 4.47
C ARG A 58 13.16 -4.01 5.60
N ALA A 59 13.59 -2.99 6.33
CA ALA A 59 14.49 -3.12 7.48
C ALA A 59 13.73 -3.14 8.82
N SER A 60 12.43 -2.83 8.81
CA SER A 60 11.60 -2.78 10.01
C SER A 60 11.02 -4.16 10.35
N PRO A 61 11.07 -4.58 11.63
CA PRO A 61 10.40 -5.80 12.09
C PRO A 61 8.89 -5.59 12.31
N LEU A 62 8.37 -4.36 12.18
CA LEU A 62 6.99 -4.02 12.55
C LEU A 62 5.94 -4.52 11.55
N PHE A 63 6.34 -4.95 10.35
CA PHE A 63 5.43 -5.34 9.27
C PHE A 63 5.37 -6.85 9.08
N THR A 64 4.15 -7.38 8.95
CA THR A 64 3.87 -8.80 8.76
C THR A 64 4.19 -9.28 7.34
N GLY A 65 4.23 -10.60 7.12
CA GLY A 65 4.43 -11.20 5.79
C GLY A 65 3.46 -10.66 4.72
N PRO A 66 2.12 -10.70 4.95
CA PRO A 66 1.14 -10.12 4.02
C PRO A 66 1.35 -8.63 3.74
N GLU A 67 1.64 -7.83 4.77
CA GLU A 67 1.91 -6.39 4.61
C GLU A 67 3.15 -6.16 3.75
N ARG A 68 4.23 -6.91 4.00
CA ARG A 68 5.46 -6.86 3.20
C ARG A 68 5.23 -7.23 1.74
N ALA A 69 4.46 -8.28 1.48
CA ALA A 69 4.12 -8.68 0.11
C ALA A 69 3.29 -7.60 -0.61
N ALA A 70 2.34 -6.97 0.10
CA ALA A 70 1.56 -5.87 -0.44
C ALA A 70 2.42 -4.63 -0.72
N LEU A 71 3.34 -4.29 0.18
CA LEU A 71 4.27 -3.16 0.00
C LEU A 71 5.24 -3.42 -1.16
N GLU A 72 5.79 -4.63 -1.30
CA GLU A 72 6.66 -5.00 -2.42
C GLU A 72 5.92 -4.89 -3.76
N LEU A 73 4.69 -5.40 -3.85
CA LEU A 73 3.85 -5.24 -5.04
C LEU A 73 3.54 -3.76 -5.33
N ALA A 74 3.23 -2.98 -4.29
CA ALA A 74 2.95 -1.56 -4.40
C ALA A 74 4.14 -0.77 -4.96
N GLU A 75 5.36 -1.05 -4.47
CA GLU A 75 6.57 -0.42 -5.00
C GLU A 75 6.81 -0.82 -6.46
N ALA A 76 6.78 -2.11 -6.79
CA ALA A 76 7.01 -2.61 -8.15
C ALA A 76 6.04 -2.00 -9.17
N MET A 77 4.74 -1.94 -8.85
CA MET A 77 3.73 -1.30 -9.70
C MET A 77 3.91 0.23 -9.79
N THR A 78 4.45 0.87 -8.77
CA THR A 78 4.66 2.34 -8.76
C THR A 78 5.82 2.72 -9.66
N VAL A 79 6.92 1.96 -9.63
CA VAL A 79 8.10 2.17 -10.48
C VAL A 79 8.07 1.30 -11.74
N ILE A 80 6.89 0.96 -12.25
CA ILE A 80 6.67 -0.01 -13.34
C ILE A 80 7.50 0.30 -14.61
N ALA A 81 7.82 1.57 -14.87
CA ALA A 81 8.66 1.96 -16.01
C ALA A 81 10.12 1.51 -15.88
N ALA A 82 10.61 1.22 -14.68
CA ALA A 82 12.00 0.82 -14.44
C ALA A 82 12.27 -0.66 -14.79
N GLY A 83 11.24 -1.51 -14.85
CA GLY A 83 11.43 -2.95 -15.09
C GLY A 83 10.16 -3.80 -15.07
N GLY A 84 8.98 -3.19 -15.19
CA GLY A 84 7.70 -3.90 -15.06
C GLY A 84 7.40 -4.33 -13.64
N VAL A 85 6.50 -5.32 -13.51
CA VAL A 85 6.19 -5.99 -12.24
C VAL A 85 6.71 -7.43 -12.35
N PRO A 86 7.76 -7.82 -11.61
CA PRO A 86 8.30 -9.17 -11.71
C PRO A 86 7.30 -10.23 -11.28
N ASP A 87 7.24 -11.36 -11.99
CA ASP A 87 6.34 -12.49 -11.68
C ASP A 87 6.52 -13.03 -10.26
N ALA A 88 7.75 -13.00 -9.74
CA ALA A 88 8.05 -13.41 -8.37
C ALA A 88 7.34 -12.53 -7.32
N VAL A 89 7.19 -11.22 -7.58
CA VAL A 89 6.48 -10.29 -6.68
C VAL A 89 4.98 -10.58 -6.68
N VAL A 90 4.41 -10.85 -7.85
CA VAL A 90 3.00 -11.24 -7.97
C VAL A 90 2.74 -12.59 -7.31
N THR A 91 3.65 -13.56 -7.51
CA THR A 91 3.57 -14.89 -6.90
C THR A 91 3.62 -14.80 -5.37
N ALA A 92 4.55 -14.02 -4.81
CA ALA A 92 4.63 -13.81 -3.36
C ALA A 92 3.36 -13.14 -2.79
N ALA A 93 2.74 -12.20 -3.51
CA ALA A 93 1.46 -11.63 -3.08
C ALA A 93 0.33 -12.68 -3.10
N ARG A 94 0.30 -13.59 -4.08
CA ARG A 94 -0.69 -14.67 -4.17
C ARG A 94 -0.60 -15.69 -3.03
N GLU A 95 0.55 -15.80 -2.34
CA GLU A 95 0.69 -16.63 -1.15
C GLU A 95 -0.10 -16.08 0.05
N HIS A 96 -0.41 -14.78 0.05
CA HIS A 96 -1.06 -14.10 1.17
C HIS A 96 -2.48 -13.59 0.86
N PHE A 97 -2.82 -13.38 -0.41
CA PHE A 97 -4.10 -12.81 -0.82
C PHE A 97 -4.82 -13.74 -1.79
N ASP A 98 -6.10 -14.04 -1.50
CA ASP A 98 -7.00 -14.65 -2.47
C ASP A 98 -7.18 -13.74 -3.70
N GLU A 99 -7.73 -14.29 -4.78
CA GLU A 99 -7.87 -13.59 -6.05
C GLU A 99 -8.61 -12.24 -5.92
N ARG A 100 -9.66 -12.20 -5.10
CA ARG A 100 -10.48 -10.99 -4.91
C ARG A 100 -9.73 -9.92 -4.13
N ARG A 101 -9.02 -10.30 -3.06
CA ARG A 101 -8.20 -9.38 -2.26
C ARG A 101 -6.98 -8.90 -3.03
N LEU A 102 -6.36 -9.76 -3.82
CA LEU A 102 -5.26 -9.37 -4.71
C LEU A 102 -5.73 -8.38 -5.77
N ALA A 103 -6.88 -8.62 -6.40
CA ALA A 103 -7.46 -7.67 -7.35
C ALA A 103 -7.76 -6.31 -6.69
N HIS A 104 -8.27 -6.30 -5.46
CA HIS A 104 -8.50 -5.07 -4.72
C HIS A 104 -7.21 -4.35 -4.31
N LEU A 105 -6.14 -5.09 -3.98
CA LEU A 105 -4.81 -4.54 -3.74
C LEU A 105 -4.24 -3.88 -5.01
N VAL A 106 -4.27 -4.58 -6.14
CA VAL A 106 -3.83 -4.06 -7.45
C VAL A 106 -4.60 -2.80 -7.82
N TRP A 107 -5.93 -2.82 -7.66
CA TRP A 107 -6.76 -1.64 -7.89
C TRP A 107 -6.38 -0.49 -6.96
N THR A 108 -6.17 -0.75 -5.67
CA THR A 108 -5.76 0.25 -4.69
C THR A 108 -4.44 0.91 -5.11
N ILE A 109 -3.45 0.13 -5.54
CA ILE A 109 -2.14 0.62 -6.00
C ILE A 109 -2.28 1.45 -7.28
N ALA A 110 -3.07 0.99 -8.25
CA ALA A 110 -3.30 1.73 -9.49
C ALA A 110 -4.03 3.05 -9.24
N ALA A 111 -5.07 3.04 -8.41
CA ALA A 111 -5.86 4.20 -8.08
C ALA A 111 -5.03 5.28 -7.36
N ILE A 112 -4.21 4.91 -6.36
CA ILE A 112 -3.37 5.89 -5.67
C ILE A 112 -2.27 6.45 -6.58
N ASN A 113 -1.73 5.65 -7.51
CA ASN A 113 -0.82 6.13 -8.54
C ASN A 113 -1.47 7.20 -9.43
N ALA A 114 -2.72 7.02 -9.82
CA ALA A 114 -3.47 8.03 -10.57
C ALA A 114 -3.70 9.30 -9.73
N TRP A 115 -4.15 9.15 -8.48
CA TRP A 115 -4.37 10.28 -7.56
C TRP A 115 -3.11 11.06 -7.25
N ASN A 116 -1.96 10.40 -7.11
CA ASN A 116 -0.69 11.08 -6.91
C ASN A 116 -0.36 11.99 -8.11
N ARG A 117 -0.56 11.50 -9.35
CA ARG A 117 -0.33 12.31 -10.57
C ARG A 117 -1.24 13.54 -10.61
N VAL A 118 -2.52 13.37 -10.31
CA VAL A 118 -3.49 14.47 -10.22
C VAL A 118 -3.09 15.46 -9.11
N GLY A 119 -2.80 14.97 -7.91
CA GLY A 119 -2.47 15.80 -6.75
C GLY A 119 -1.19 16.62 -6.95
N ILE A 120 -0.17 16.03 -7.58
CA ILE A 120 1.08 16.73 -7.91
C ILE A 120 0.83 17.81 -8.96
N ALA A 121 0.17 17.47 -10.07
CA ALA A 121 -0.12 18.44 -11.13
C ALA A 121 -0.99 19.60 -10.64
N ALA A 122 -1.97 19.33 -9.77
CA ALA A 122 -2.84 20.35 -9.20
C ALA A 122 -2.15 21.25 -8.15
N SER A 123 -1.03 20.80 -7.57
CA SER A 123 -0.26 21.55 -6.57
C SER A 123 0.95 22.30 -7.16
N ALA A 124 1.16 22.23 -8.48
CA ALA A 124 2.26 22.92 -9.13
C ALA A 124 2.06 24.45 -9.02
N PRO A 125 3.09 25.22 -8.63
CA PRO A 125 3.02 26.68 -8.69
C PRO A 125 2.76 27.12 -10.14
N ALA A 126 1.94 28.15 -10.29
CA ALA A 126 1.58 28.74 -11.58
C ALA A 126 2.81 29.35 -12.30
#